data_AF-A0A5P8K768-F1
#
_entry.id   AF-A0A5P8K768-F1
#
_cell.length_a   1.000
_cell.length_b   1.000
_cell.length_c   1.000
_cell.angle_alpha   90.00
_cell.angle_beta   90.00
_cell.angle_gamma   90.00
#
_symmetry.space_group_name_H-M   'P 1'
#
loop_
_entity.id
_entity.type
_entity.pdbx_description
1 polymer ?
#
loop_
_entity_poly.entity_id
_entity_poly.type
_entity_poly.pdbx_seq_one_letter_code
_entity_poly.pdbx_strand_id
1 'polypeptide(L)' 'MTGRTGESRARNTELPMLRAYRLWFEHTKRCADCKGRPKAQDGCETGRELWGAYRLVRIGRTP' A
#
# COMPACT_ATOMS: atom_id res chain seq x y z
N MET A 1 -5.45 -24.45 37.24
CA MET A 1 -6.52 -23.69 36.56
C MET A 1 -6.23 -22.23 36.90
N THR A 2 -5.82 -21.34 36.00
CA THR A 2 -6.43 -21.00 34.70
C THR A 2 -5.34 -20.48 33.78
N GLY A 3 -5.27 -21.01 32.56
CA GLY A 3 -4.35 -20.56 31.53
C GLY A 3 -4.67 -19.14 31.09
N ARG A 4 -3.63 -18.34 30.87
CA ARG A 4 -3.70 -17.20 29.95
C ARG A 4 -2.87 -17.54 28.74
N THR A 5 -3.40 -18.44 27.92
CA THR A 5 -2.99 -18.55 26.52
C THR A 5 -3.36 -17.21 25.89
N GLY A 6 -2.41 -16.28 25.88
CA GLY A 6 -2.45 -15.14 24.98
C GLY A 6 -2.33 -15.71 23.58
N GLU A 7 -3.46 -16.04 22.98
CA GLU A 7 -3.56 -16.48 21.61
C GLU A 7 -2.76 -15.53 20.71
N SER A 8 -1.73 -16.10 20.10
CA SER A 8 -1.03 -15.58 18.93
C SER A 8 -2.04 -15.20 17.85
N ARG A 9 -2.58 -13.97 17.93
CA ARG A 9 -3.43 -13.37 16.91
C ARG A 9 -2.72 -12.19 16.26
N ALA A 10 -1.41 -12.31 16.06
CA ALA A 10 -0.71 -11.60 15.00
C ALA A 10 -1.14 -12.19 13.63
N ARG A 11 -2.44 -12.19 13.34
CA ARG A 11 -2.93 -12.34 11.97
C ARG A 11 -2.48 -11.07 11.29
N ASN A 12 -1.41 -11.19 10.52
CA ASN A 12 -0.80 -10.26 9.58
C ASN A 12 -1.82 -9.24 9.02
N THR A 13 -2.21 -8.26 9.83
CA THR A 13 -3.09 -7.20 9.42
C THR A 13 -2.14 -6.21 8.81
N GLU A 14 -1.73 -6.48 7.56
CA GLU A 14 -0.96 -5.52 6.77
C GLU A 14 -1.63 -4.17 6.97
N LEU A 15 -0.89 -3.24 7.58
CA LEU A 15 -1.37 -1.89 7.82
C LEU A 15 -1.93 -1.37 6.48
N PRO A 16 -3.11 -0.74 6.45
CA PRO A 16 -3.72 -0.27 5.20
C PRO A 16 -2.73 0.54 4.32
N MET A 17 -1.82 1.27 4.96
CA MET A 17 -0.73 2.00 4.30
C MET A 17 0.23 1.09 3.54
N LEU A 18 0.64 -0.04 4.13
CA LEU A 18 1.52 -1.03 3.50
C LEU A 18 0.82 -1.71 2.32
N ARG A 19 -0.48 -1.99 2.44
CA ARG A 19 -1.27 -2.54 1.33
C ARG A 19 -1.32 -1.57 0.15
N ALA A 20 -1.66 -0.30 0.40
CA ALA A 20 -1.72 0.73 -0.63
C ALA A 20 -0.36 0.96 -1.30
N TYR A 21 0.72 0.97 -0.51
CA TYR A 21 2.08 1.06 -1.03
C TYR A 21 2.42 -0.14 -1.94
N ARG A 22 2.09 -1.35 -1.51
CA ARG A 22 2.37 -2.58 -2.26
C ARG A 22 1.62 -2.62 -3.60
N LEU A 23 0.37 -2.19 -3.62
CA LEU A 23 -0.42 -2.09 -4.85
C LEU A 23 0.22 -1.11 -5.85
N TRP A 24 0.60 0.08 -5.38
CA TRP A 24 1.31 1.05 -6.20
C TRP A 24 2.64 0.49 -6.74
N PHE A 25 3.44 -0.14 -5.88
CA PHE A 25 4.76 -0.67 -6.23
C PHE A 25 4.68 -1.85 -7.21
N GLU A 26 3.74 -2.77 -7.03
CA GLU A 26 3.53 -3.88 -7.97
C GLU A 26 3.04 -3.38 -9.32
N HIS A 27 2.23 -2.31 -9.36
CA HIS A 27 1.83 -1.68 -10.60
C HIS A 27 3.04 -1.05 -11.33
N THR A 28 3.87 -0.27 -10.63
CA THR A 28 5.02 0.42 -11.26
C THR A 28 6.06 -0.56 -11.81
N LYS A 29 6.18 -1.75 -11.22
CA LYS A 29 7.05 -2.83 -11.73
C LYS A 29 6.57 -3.43 -13.05
N ARG A 30 5.25 -3.47 -13.27
CA ARG A 30 4.63 -4.16 -14.43
C ARG A 30 4.24 -3.20 -15.55
N CYS A 31 3.94 -1.95 -15.22
CA CYS A 31 3.48 -0.94 -16.16
C CYS A 31 4.67 -0.31 -16.91
N ALA A 32 4.65 -0.38 -18.24
CA ALA A 32 5.70 0.19 -19.09
C ALA A 32 5.79 1.72 -18.98
N ASP A 33 4.64 2.40 -18.86
CA ASP A 33 4.58 3.87 -18.71
C ASP A 33 5.11 4.37 -17.36
N CYS A 34 5.03 3.53 -16.32
CA CYS A 34 5.58 3.82 -15.00
C CYS A 34 7.06 3.45 -14.87
N LYS A 35 7.56 2.55 -15.74
CA LYS A 35 8.93 2.05 -15.67
C LYS A 35 9.92 3.19 -15.96
N GLY A 36 10.90 3.37 -15.08
CA GLY A 36 11.91 4.42 -15.24
C GLY A 36 11.43 5.84 -14.90
N ARG A 37 10.19 6.02 -14.45
CA ARG A 37 9.70 7.31 -13.95
C ARG A 37 10.15 7.50 -12.50
N PRO A 38 10.91 8.57 -12.18
CA PRO A 38 11.40 8.80 -10.82
C PRO A 38 10.29 9.29 -9.87
N LYS A 39 9.17 9.80 -10.41
CA LYS A 39 8.05 10.29 -9.63
C LYS A 39 6.77 9.58 -10.06
N ALA A 40 5.93 9.22 -9.09
CA ALA A 40 4.63 8.60 -9.35
C ALA A 40 3.69 9.49 -10.18
N GLN A 41 3.84 10.82 -10.09
CA GLN A 41 3.08 11.80 -10.87
C GLN A 41 3.39 11.75 -12.37
N ASP A 42 4.56 11.26 -12.76
CA ASP A 42 4.99 11.14 -14.15
C ASP A 42 4.59 9.80 -14.78
N GLY A 43 4.03 8.88 -13.98
CA GLY A 43 3.52 7.58 -14.44
C GLY A 43 2.16 7.69 -15.13
N CYS A 44 1.56 6.54 -15.46
CA CYS A 44 0.20 6.50 -16.00
C CYS A 44 -0.86 6.88 -14.96
N GLU A 45 -2.08 7.11 -15.42
CA GLU A 45 -3.23 7.50 -14.58
C GLU A 45 -3.44 6.56 -13.39
N THR A 46 -3.53 5.24 -13.63
CA THR A 46 -3.68 4.23 -12.57
C THR A 46 -2.53 4.28 -11.55
N GLY A 47 -1.30 4.50 -12.00
CA GLY A 47 -0.15 4.66 -11.10
C GLY A 47 -0.28 5.90 -10.20
N ARG A 48 -0.83 7.00 -10.73
CA ARG A 48 -1.09 8.23 -9.98
C ARG A 48 -2.20 8.04 -8.96
N GLU A 49 -3.28 7.35 -9.32
CA GLU A 49 -4.40 7.04 -8.42
C GLU A 49 -3.96 6.16 -7.25
N LEU A 50 -3.21 5.10 -7.53
CA LEU A 50 -2.65 4.22 -6.49
C LEU A 50 -1.71 4.97 -5.55
N TRP A 51 -0.91 5.90 -6.09
CA TRP A 51 -0.06 6.78 -5.29
C TRP A 51 -0.89 7.75 -4.42
N GLY A 52 -1.98 8.28 -4.97
CA GLY A 52 -2.95 9.11 -4.24
C GLY A 52 -3.59 8.37 -3.08
N ALA A 53 -4.06 7.14 -3.31
CA ALA A 53 -4.62 6.27 -2.27
C ALA A 53 -3.61 5.98 -1.15
N TYR A 54 -2.37 5.66 -1.50
CA TYR A 54 -1.29 5.52 -0.51
C TYR A 54 -1.09 6.79 0.31
N ARG A 55 -1.02 7.96 -0.34
CA ARG A 55 -0.84 9.24 0.36
C ARG A 55 -1.96 9.53 1.35
N LEU A 56 -3.21 9.29 0.96
CA LEU A 56 -4.37 9.48 1.82
C LEU A 56 -4.26 8.59 3.06
N VAL A 57 -4.06 7.28 2.88
CA VAL A 57 -3.97 6.34 4.00
C VAL A 57 -2.79 6.67 4.92
N ARG A 58 -1.65 7.13 4.37
CA ARG A 58 -0.48 7.55 5.16
C ARG A 58 -0.76 8.74 6.07
N ILE A 59 -1.61 9.67 5.67
CA ILE A 59 -1.99 10.83 6.50
C ILE A 59 -3.24 10.57 7.35
N GLY A 60 -3.69 9.32 7.44
CA GLY A 60 -4.90 8.95 8.18
C GLY A 60 -6.20 9.40 7.51
N ARG A 61 -6.16 9.75 6.22
CA ARG A 61 -7.36 10.04 5.42
C ARG A 61 -7.70 8.79 4.61
N THR A 62 -8.94 8.38 4.65
CA THR A 62 -9.44 7.35 3.73
C THR A 62 -9.92 8.07 2.46
N PRO A 63 -9.58 7.57 1.25
CA PRO A 63 -10.17 8.07 0.01
C PRO A 63 -11.69 7.99 -0.01
#